data_AF-A0A7D5S4N8-F1
#
_entry.id   AF-A0A7D5S4N8-F1
#
_cell.length_a   1.000
_cell.length_b   1.000
_cell.length_c   1.000
_cell.angle_alpha   90.00
_cell.angle_beta   90.00
_cell.angle_gamma   90.00
#
_symmetry.space_group_name_H-M   'P 1'
#
loop_
_entity.id
_entity.type
_entity.pdbx_description
1 polymer ?
#
loop_
_entity_poly.entity_id
_entity_poly.type
_entity_poly.pdbx_seq_one_letter_code
_entity_poly.pdbx_strand_id
1 'polypeptide(L)'
;MLESGGLRMQRNTQELYEGENVGLPYELDTTRSRYFGGSTNCWGGFNRPFEDYHFQTRDWVPESGWPIGPDDLKDYYGPAHEIFDIENDYRPASVLSALPEQKLHPLPFAADSRLHTSLTRLAKERRCLGKAYRTELNRAANVTVYLHANVTALETPAGGASITAAQVRTLAGNQLRVQARWFVLATGAIENARLLLASNAVETAGVGNRYDQVGRYFMEHPRTVVAEVSLAEGAEEAMKAYLPRYALLRLPVAAEMNLSFATQREERLLDGAAYLELVLDGEEAASTKAMKQLFWDLWRGVRPRQPMQQIAAVLSSPLSLATFGWGLISCSERFIRCRRITFIAEQCPNPDSRVMLSNETDSLDMPRVKLDWRVTDLDHETVRRTAQILADELANAGILQVDKLLPNVEGDVLTPRGTWHHMGTTRMHEDETRGVVDTNCKLHGVGNLFIAGSSVFPTAGNHTPTLTIVALALRLADHLSALMKHRPIELSEPQSRTADAASLARAAREAVIGAPVATPVTQALFKSS
;
A
#
# COMPACT_ATOMS: atom_id res chain seq x y z
N MET A 1 13.64 -14.54 10.06
CA MET A 1 12.80 -13.35 9.84
C MET A 1 12.76 -12.52 11.11
N LEU A 2 13.00 -11.22 11.00
CA LEU A 2 12.96 -10.26 12.11
C LEU A 2 11.74 -9.36 11.90
N GLU A 3 10.73 -9.50 12.75
CA GLU A 3 9.51 -8.70 12.71
C GLU A 3 9.53 -7.68 13.84
N SER A 4 9.37 -6.41 13.47
CA SER A 4 9.42 -5.26 14.38
C SER A 4 8.34 -5.28 15.46
N GLY A 5 7.17 -5.87 15.16
CA GLY A 5 6.04 -5.94 16.09
C GLY A 5 5.67 -7.35 16.54
N GLY A 6 4.53 -7.42 17.24
CA GLY A 6 3.98 -8.66 17.77
C GLY A 6 3.03 -9.36 16.80
N LEU A 7 2.20 -10.27 17.33
CA LEU A 7 1.12 -10.92 16.59
C LEU A 7 -0.17 -10.08 16.50
N ARG A 8 -0.20 -8.98 17.25
CA ARG A 8 -1.32 -8.04 17.33
C ARG A 8 -0.76 -6.63 17.31
N MET A 9 -1.57 -5.68 16.88
CA MET A 9 -1.24 -4.27 16.97
C MET A 9 -0.97 -3.89 18.42
N GLN A 10 0.12 -3.16 18.65
CA GLN A 10 0.48 -2.60 19.94
C GLN A 10 0.89 -1.15 19.76
N ARG A 11 0.33 -0.28 20.60
CA ARG A 11 0.52 1.16 20.50
C ARG A 11 1.99 1.59 20.60
N ASN A 12 2.71 1.09 21.59
CA ASN A 12 4.13 1.42 21.80
C ASN A 12 5.03 1.06 20.61
N THR A 13 4.72 -0.03 19.91
CA THR A 13 5.42 -0.42 18.70
C THR A 13 5.00 0.48 17.54
N GLN A 14 3.71 0.75 17.38
CA GLN A 14 3.18 1.60 16.31
C GLN A 14 3.70 3.05 16.38
N GLU A 15 3.91 3.60 17.59
CA GLU A 15 4.48 4.94 17.82
C GLU A 15 5.89 5.10 17.21
N LEU A 16 6.60 4.00 16.89
CA LEU A 16 7.89 4.05 16.16
C LEU A 16 7.75 4.52 14.70
N TYR A 17 6.53 4.61 14.15
CA TYR A 17 6.26 5.17 12.82
C TYR A 17 5.94 6.67 12.83
N GLU A 18 5.76 7.28 14.01
CA GLU A 18 5.58 8.71 14.11
C GLU A 18 6.77 9.46 13.50
N GLY A 19 6.47 10.56 12.81
CA GLY A 19 7.47 11.36 12.12
C GLY A 19 6.94 12.75 11.79
N GLU A 20 7.78 13.51 11.09
CA GLU A 20 7.52 14.88 10.67
C GLU A 20 7.06 14.89 9.20
N ASN A 21 6.05 15.69 8.87
CA ASN A 21 5.74 16.04 7.48
C ASN A 21 6.20 17.46 7.21
N VAL A 22 6.99 17.66 6.15
CA VAL A 22 7.39 19.00 5.68
C VAL A 22 6.85 19.35 4.30
N GLY A 23 6.33 18.36 3.56
CA GLY A 23 5.61 18.55 2.32
C GLY A 23 4.09 18.52 2.51
N LEU A 24 3.39 17.86 1.59
CA LEU A 24 1.95 17.62 1.71
C LEU A 24 1.59 16.86 3.00
N PRO A 25 0.45 17.17 3.64
CA PRO A 25 0.02 16.46 4.84
C PRO A 25 -0.13 14.95 4.61
N TYR A 26 0.41 14.15 5.53
CA TYR A 26 0.36 12.69 5.44
C TYR A 26 0.26 12.02 6.82
N GLU A 27 -0.52 10.95 6.94
CA GLU A 27 -0.62 10.21 8.20
C GLU A 27 0.45 9.09 8.24
N LEU A 28 1.66 9.39 8.74
CA LEU A 28 2.79 8.46 8.69
C LEU A 28 2.62 7.18 9.54
N ASP A 29 1.91 7.30 10.65
CA ASP A 29 1.77 6.28 11.69
C ASP A 29 0.45 5.51 11.62
N THR A 30 -0.52 5.90 10.77
CA THR A 30 -1.82 5.21 10.67
C THR A 30 -2.01 4.45 9.35
N THR A 31 -1.17 4.73 8.36
CA THR A 31 -1.24 4.20 6.98
C THR A 31 -0.44 2.92 6.78
N ARG A 32 0.24 2.47 7.84
CA ARG A 32 1.08 1.26 7.88
C ARG A 32 0.84 0.53 9.18
N SER A 33 1.05 -0.78 9.20
CA SER A 33 0.89 -1.59 10.42
C SER A 33 2.23 -2.16 10.87
N ARG A 34 2.61 -1.92 12.14
CA ARG A 34 3.86 -2.43 12.72
C ARG A 34 3.62 -3.67 13.58
N TYR A 35 3.23 -4.76 12.92
CA TYR A 35 3.10 -6.08 13.51
C TYR A 35 3.05 -7.16 12.43
N PHE A 36 3.13 -8.42 12.84
CA PHE A 36 3.25 -9.56 11.94
C PHE A 36 2.21 -9.56 10.82
N GLY A 37 2.69 -9.56 9.57
CA GLY A 37 1.91 -9.44 8.34
C GLY A 37 1.89 -8.03 7.72
N GLY A 38 2.45 -7.03 8.41
CA GLY A 38 2.57 -5.66 7.91
C GLY A 38 1.22 -5.07 7.49
N SER A 39 1.23 -4.23 6.45
CA SER A 39 0.03 -3.50 5.99
C SER A 39 -1.09 -4.38 5.43
N THR A 40 -0.87 -5.68 5.15
CA THR A 40 -1.97 -6.60 4.79
C THR A 40 -2.97 -6.84 5.93
N ASN A 41 -2.64 -6.34 7.12
CA ASN A 41 -3.56 -6.27 8.24
C ASN A 41 -4.59 -5.14 8.15
N CYS A 42 -4.29 -4.07 7.41
CA CYS A 42 -5.08 -2.84 7.34
C CYS A 42 -5.37 -2.42 5.88
N TRP A 43 -5.34 -3.36 4.95
CA TRP A 43 -5.60 -3.10 3.54
C TRP A 43 -7.05 -3.37 3.11
N GLY A 44 -7.43 -2.85 1.95
CA GLY A 44 -8.76 -3.05 1.35
C GLY A 44 -8.93 -4.37 0.58
N GLY A 45 -7.84 -5.11 0.33
CA GLY A 45 -7.88 -6.37 -0.44
C GLY A 45 -8.00 -6.19 -1.95
N PHE A 46 -7.80 -4.97 -2.46
CA PHE A 46 -7.80 -4.67 -3.90
C PHE A 46 -6.52 -5.18 -4.55
N ASN A 47 -6.64 -5.87 -5.69
CA ASN A 47 -5.54 -6.46 -6.44
C ASN A 47 -5.77 -6.32 -7.95
N ARG A 48 -4.73 -5.90 -8.65
CA ARG A 48 -4.66 -5.88 -10.12
C ARG A 48 -3.19 -5.96 -10.55
N PRO A 49 -2.85 -6.72 -11.61
CA PRO A 49 -1.49 -6.74 -12.14
C PRO A 49 -1.18 -5.45 -12.90
N PHE A 50 0.11 -5.13 -13.04
CA PHE A 50 0.52 -4.10 -13.97
C PHE A 50 0.29 -4.56 -15.41
N GLU A 51 -0.22 -3.65 -16.22
CA GLU A 51 -0.28 -3.78 -17.68
C GLU A 51 1.07 -3.45 -18.34
N ASP A 52 1.27 -3.92 -19.56
CA ASP A 52 2.56 -3.84 -20.26
C ASP A 52 3.14 -2.42 -20.36
N TYR A 53 2.28 -1.41 -20.52
CA TYR A 53 2.73 -0.02 -20.64
C TYR A 53 3.26 0.57 -19.34
N HIS A 54 2.94 0.00 -18.17
CA HIS A 54 3.49 0.46 -16.89
C HIS A 54 5.01 0.28 -16.81
N PHE A 55 5.55 -0.69 -17.55
CA PHE A 55 6.99 -0.96 -17.62
C PHE A 55 7.72 -0.06 -18.62
N GLN A 56 6.99 0.57 -19.55
CA GLN A 56 7.58 1.33 -20.64
C GLN A 56 8.14 2.68 -20.16
N THR A 57 9.18 3.14 -20.83
CA THR A 57 9.60 4.55 -20.74
C THR A 57 8.58 5.39 -21.50
N ARG A 58 8.01 6.40 -20.84
CA ARG A 58 7.06 7.35 -21.43
C ARG A 58 7.75 8.70 -21.58
N ASP A 59 7.90 9.20 -22.80
CA ASP A 59 8.66 10.43 -23.11
C ASP A 59 8.07 11.70 -22.48
N TRP A 60 6.80 11.67 -22.08
CA TRP A 60 6.14 12.75 -21.35
C TRP A 60 6.17 12.62 -19.83
N VAL A 61 6.61 11.47 -19.29
CA VAL A 61 6.73 11.25 -17.85
C VAL A 61 8.22 11.19 -17.48
N PRO A 62 8.77 12.28 -16.90
CA PRO A 62 10.16 12.31 -16.47
C PRO A 62 10.50 11.12 -15.56
N GLU A 63 11.72 10.60 -15.69
CA GLU A 63 12.23 9.56 -14.80
C GLU A 63 11.40 8.25 -14.78
N SER A 64 10.56 8.04 -15.80
CA SER A 64 9.81 6.80 -16.00
C SER A 64 10.62 5.71 -16.70
N GLY A 65 10.09 4.49 -16.70
CA GLY A 65 10.70 3.31 -17.31
C GLY A 65 11.18 2.32 -16.26
N TRP A 66 10.76 1.07 -16.41
CA TRP A 66 11.28 -0.03 -15.61
C TRP A 66 12.49 -0.64 -16.34
N PRO A 67 13.55 -1.03 -15.61
CA PRO A 67 14.68 -1.76 -16.21
C PRO A 67 14.40 -3.28 -16.32
N ILE A 68 13.14 -3.68 -16.17
CA ILE A 68 12.61 -5.03 -16.40
C ILE A 68 11.31 -4.89 -17.21
N GLY A 69 10.93 -5.92 -17.94
CA GLY A 69 9.74 -5.93 -18.78
C GLY A 69 8.58 -6.79 -18.21
N PRO A 70 7.43 -6.79 -18.88
CA PRO A 70 6.29 -7.65 -18.52
C PRO A 70 6.67 -9.14 -18.50
N ASP A 71 7.53 -9.57 -19.41
CA ASP A 71 8.02 -10.95 -19.50
C ASP A 71 8.81 -11.40 -18.26
N ASP A 72 9.42 -10.48 -17.52
CA ASP A 72 10.14 -10.80 -16.28
C ASP A 72 9.18 -11.11 -15.12
N LEU A 73 7.91 -10.68 -15.19
CA LEU A 73 6.93 -10.82 -14.11
C LEU A 73 5.70 -11.66 -14.46
N LYS A 74 5.42 -11.91 -15.75
CA LYS A 74 4.21 -12.63 -16.19
C LYS A 74 4.00 -13.98 -15.49
N ASP A 75 5.08 -14.76 -15.31
CA ASP A 75 5.03 -16.09 -14.71
C ASP A 75 4.84 -16.03 -13.19
N TYR A 76 5.09 -14.88 -12.57
CA TYR A 76 4.96 -14.66 -11.14
C TYR A 76 3.58 -14.10 -10.74
N TYR A 77 2.83 -13.52 -11.68
CA TYR A 77 1.48 -13.06 -11.39
C TYR A 77 0.53 -14.22 -11.08
N GLY A 78 0.61 -15.35 -11.78
CA GLY A 78 -0.24 -16.53 -11.49
C GLY A 78 -0.15 -16.97 -10.02
N PRO A 79 1.04 -17.32 -9.50
CA PRO A 79 1.24 -17.65 -8.09
C PRO A 79 0.87 -16.50 -7.13
N ALA A 80 1.05 -15.24 -7.53
CA ALA A 80 0.64 -14.10 -6.70
C ALA A 80 -0.90 -14.05 -6.51
N HIS A 81 -1.68 -14.40 -7.53
CA HIS A 81 -3.14 -14.53 -7.41
C HIS A 81 -3.54 -15.66 -6.45
N GLU A 82 -2.85 -16.80 -6.49
CA GLU A 82 -3.09 -17.93 -5.60
C GLU A 82 -2.85 -17.57 -4.12
N ILE A 83 -1.81 -16.77 -3.83
CA ILE A 83 -1.51 -16.28 -2.47
C ILE A 83 -2.70 -15.51 -1.88
N PHE A 84 -3.42 -14.76 -2.72
CA PHE A 84 -4.58 -13.96 -2.31
C PHE A 84 -5.93 -14.66 -2.52
N ASP A 85 -5.95 -15.87 -3.06
CA ASP A 85 -7.17 -16.63 -3.37
C ASP A 85 -8.11 -15.84 -4.30
N ILE A 86 -7.56 -15.31 -5.40
CA ILE A 86 -8.27 -14.51 -6.40
C ILE A 86 -8.11 -15.09 -7.81
N GLU A 87 -9.10 -14.84 -8.67
CA GLU A 87 -9.06 -15.21 -10.08
C GLU A 87 -8.17 -14.27 -10.92
N ASN A 88 -7.64 -14.79 -12.03
CA ASN A 88 -6.76 -14.06 -12.95
C ASN A 88 -7.48 -13.57 -14.24
N ASP A 89 -8.82 -13.57 -14.28
CA ASP A 89 -9.56 -12.89 -15.36
C ASP A 89 -9.91 -11.46 -14.94
N TYR A 90 -9.51 -10.48 -15.73
CA TYR A 90 -9.79 -9.06 -15.49
C TYR A 90 -10.61 -8.42 -16.62
N ARG A 91 -11.12 -9.20 -17.58
CA ARG A 91 -11.88 -8.67 -18.72
C ARG A 91 -13.26 -8.18 -18.26
N PRO A 92 -13.57 -6.88 -18.34
CA PRO A 92 -14.78 -6.32 -17.77
C PRO A 92 -16.07 -7.02 -18.21
N ALA A 93 -16.23 -7.24 -19.52
CA ALA A 93 -17.43 -7.88 -20.07
C ALA A 93 -17.60 -9.33 -19.59
N SER A 94 -16.50 -10.11 -19.56
CA SER A 94 -16.50 -11.51 -19.13
C SER A 94 -16.88 -11.61 -17.65
N VAL A 95 -16.20 -10.82 -16.82
CA VAL A 95 -16.30 -10.94 -15.36
C VAL A 95 -17.62 -10.38 -14.85
N LEU A 96 -18.05 -9.20 -15.30
CA LEU A 96 -19.26 -8.56 -14.79
C LEU A 96 -20.53 -9.32 -15.18
N SER A 97 -20.60 -9.85 -16.40
CA SER A 97 -21.77 -10.61 -16.86
C SER A 97 -21.87 -12.00 -16.21
N ALA A 98 -20.76 -12.55 -15.72
CA ALA A 98 -20.72 -13.81 -14.99
C ALA A 98 -21.13 -13.69 -13.51
N LEU A 99 -21.27 -12.46 -12.99
CA LEU A 99 -21.67 -12.27 -11.59
C LEU A 99 -23.12 -12.74 -11.38
N PRO A 100 -23.33 -13.76 -10.52
CA PRO A 100 -24.67 -14.27 -10.27
C PRO A 100 -25.54 -13.18 -9.66
N GLU A 101 -26.80 -13.13 -10.09
CA GLU A 101 -27.87 -12.27 -9.56
C GLU A 101 -27.84 -10.77 -9.93
N GLN A 102 -26.78 -10.25 -10.55
CA GLN A 102 -26.62 -8.78 -10.68
C GLN A 102 -26.66 -8.23 -12.12
N LYS A 103 -26.60 -9.06 -13.17
CA LYS A 103 -26.62 -8.64 -14.60
C LYS A 103 -25.83 -7.34 -14.87
N LEU A 104 -24.64 -7.23 -14.31
CA LEU A 104 -23.81 -6.03 -14.45
C LEU A 104 -23.07 -6.07 -15.79
N HIS A 105 -22.90 -4.90 -16.37
CA HIS A 105 -22.18 -4.72 -17.63
C HIS A 105 -21.18 -3.57 -17.48
N PRO A 106 -20.05 -3.60 -18.22
CA PRO A 106 -19.18 -2.44 -18.31
C PRO A 106 -19.94 -1.23 -18.87
N LEU A 107 -19.43 -0.02 -18.62
CA LEU A 107 -20.06 1.19 -19.16
C LEU A 107 -19.94 1.16 -20.70
N PRO A 108 -20.94 1.69 -21.42
CA PRO A 108 -21.04 1.58 -22.88
C PRO A 108 -20.15 2.62 -23.57
N PHE A 109 -18.87 2.67 -23.21
CA PHE A 109 -17.89 3.50 -23.89
C PHE A 109 -17.76 3.08 -25.36
N ALA A 110 -17.70 4.06 -26.26
CA ALA A 110 -17.44 3.82 -27.68
C ALA A 110 -16.06 3.19 -27.89
N ALA A 111 -15.86 2.51 -29.02
CA ALA A 111 -14.59 1.84 -29.31
C ALA A 111 -13.39 2.80 -29.39
N ASP A 112 -13.65 4.06 -29.75
CA ASP A 112 -12.71 5.18 -29.82
C ASP A 112 -12.77 6.10 -28.58
N SER A 113 -13.44 5.67 -27.51
CA SER A 113 -13.53 6.45 -26.28
C SER A 113 -12.15 6.69 -25.68
N ARG A 114 -11.98 7.87 -25.10
CA ARG A 114 -10.78 8.23 -24.34
C ARG A 114 -10.65 7.45 -23.02
N LEU A 115 -11.72 6.77 -22.60
CA LEU A 115 -11.80 5.97 -21.39
C LEU A 115 -12.05 4.51 -21.70
N HIS A 116 -11.68 3.65 -20.75
CA HIS A 116 -12.13 2.27 -20.73
C HIS A 116 -12.48 1.83 -19.31
N THR A 117 -13.26 0.75 -19.22
CA THR A 117 -13.47 0.06 -17.95
C THR A 117 -12.24 -0.79 -17.63
N SER A 118 -11.75 -0.68 -16.40
CA SER A 118 -10.82 -1.65 -15.80
C SER A 118 -11.48 -2.33 -14.59
N LEU A 119 -10.94 -3.47 -14.16
CA LEU A 119 -11.44 -4.22 -13.01
C LEU A 119 -10.34 -4.46 -11.99
N THR A 120 -10.68 -4.33 -10.72
CA THR A 120 -9.82 -4.69 -9.60
C THR A 120 -10.47 -5.84 -8.83
N ARG A 121 -9.70 -6.89 -8.53
CA ARG A 121 -10.17 -8.10 -7.84
C ARG A 121 -10.03 -7.91 -6.33
N LEU A 122 -11.06 -8.33 -5.58
CA LEU A 122 -11.05 -8.26 -4.13
C LEU A 122 -10.65 -9.61 -3.53
N ALA A 123 -9.58 -9.62 -2.75
CA ALA A 123 -9.18 -10.77 -1.95
C ALA A 123 -10.29 -11.11 -0.95
N LYS A 124 -10.72 -12.38 -0.96
CA LYS A 124 -11.77 -12.88 -0.07
C LYS A 124 -11.42 -12.59 1.39
N GLU A 125 -12.39 -12.06 2.13
CA GLU A 125 -12.25 -11.68 3.54
C GLU A 125 -11.05 -10.73 3.84
N ARG A 126 -10.57 -10.00 2.82
CA ARG A 126 -9.37 -9.14 2.93
C ARG A 126 -8.17 -9.90 3.48
N ARG A 127 -7.92 -11.08 2.92
CA ARG A 127 -6.88 -12.06 3.33
C ARG A 127 -5.60 -11.39 3.83
N CYS A 128 -5.37 -11.44 5.13
CA CYS A 128 -4.15 -10.93 5.77
C CYS A 128 -3.07 -12.01 5.74
N LEU A 129 -1.90 -11.69 5.18
CA LEU A 129 -0.81 -12.66 4.99
C LEU A 129 -0.20 -13.11 6.31
N GLY A 130 -0.12 -12.23 7.31
CA GLY A 130 0.33 -12.59 8.65
C GLY A 130 -0.57 -13.67 9.28
N LYS A 131 -1.89 -13.57 9.10
CA LYS A 131 -2.81 -14.61 9.58
C LYS A 131 -2.74 -15.88 8.74
N ALA A 132 -2.66 -15.75 7.41
CA ALA A 132 -2.64 -16.88 6.48
C ALA A 132 -1.41 -17.78 6.67
N TYR A 133 -0.21 -17.19 6.82
CA TYR A 133 1.05 -17.93 6.87
C TYR A 133 1.58 -18.21 8.28
N ARG A 134 0.90 -17.74 9.34
CA ARG A 134 1.37 -17.93 10.72
C ARG A 134 1.66 -19.39 11.06
N THR A 135 0.70 -20.27 10.78
CA THR A 135 0.80 -21.70 11.13
C THR A 135 1.91 -22.38 10.35
N GLU A 136 2.04 -22.07 9.06
CA GLU A 136 3.07 -22.61 8.18
C GLU A 136 4.46 -22.16 8.64
N LEU A 137 4.66 -20.86 8.85
CA LEU A 137 5.94 -20.30 9.30
C LEU A 137 6.36 -20.82 10.69
N ASN A 138 5.40 -21.07 11.59
CA ASN A 138 5.68 -21.67 12.89
C ASN A 138 6.08 -23.15 12.80
N ARG A 139 5.63 -23.87 11.77
CA ARG A 139 5.94 -25.30 11.56
C ARG A 139 7.18 -25.52 10.69
N ALA A 140 7.59 -24.52 9.92
CA ALA A 140 8.74 -24.61 9.04
C ALA A 140 10.03 -24.90 9.85
N ALA A 141 10.70 -25.99 9.51
CA ALA A 141 11.92 -26.42 10.22
C ALA A 141 13.12 -25.49 9.97
N ASN A 142 13.10 -24.76 8.87
CA ASN A 142 14.17 -23.90 8.35
C ASN A 142 13.85 -22.40 8.45
N VAL A 143 12.74 -22.00 9.07
CA VAL A 143 12.37 -20.60 9.29
C VAL A 143 12.27 -20.34 10.79
N THR A 144 12.91 -19.27 11.25
CA THR A 144 12.73 -18.75 12.61
C THR A 144 12.21 -17.33 12.53
N VAL A 145 11.10 -17.07 13.22
CA VAL A 145 10.47 -15.75 13.30
C VAL A 145 10.73 -15.16 14.68
N TYR A 146 11.41 -14.02 14.72
CA TYR A 146 11.56 -13.21 15.93
C TYR A 146 10.56 -12.06 15.87
N LEU A 147 9.73 -11.93 16.90
CA LEU A 147 8.80 -10.81 17.08
C LEU A 147 9.41 -9.74 17.96
N HIS A 148 8.90 -8.51 17.87
CA HIS A 148 9.43 -7.34 18.58
C HIS A 148 10.93 -7.06 18.30
N ALA A 149 11.43 -7.57 17.18
CA ALA A 149 12.82 -7.50 16.75
C ALA A 149 13.00 -6.32 15.79
N ASN A 150 13.21 -5.13 16.33
CA ASN A 150 13.39 -3.92 15.54
C ASN A 150 14.83 -3.81 15.08
N VAL A 151 15.08 -3.94 13.77
CA VAL A 151 16.41 -3.68 13.21
C VAL A 151 16.67 -2.18 13.28
N THR A 152 17.77 -1.79 13.93
CA THR A 152 18.15 -0.37 14.13
C THR A 152 19.39 0.02 13.33
N ALA A 153 20.24 -0.92 12.93
CA ALA A 153 21.38 -0.61 12.09
C ALA A 153 21.84 -1.83 11.28
N LEU A 154 22.42 -1.57 10.12
CA LEU A 154 23.15 -2.54 9.32
C LEU A 154 24.64 -2.25 9.45
N GLU A 155 25.40 -3.28 9.85
CA GLU A 155 26.85 -3.18 10.02
C GLU A 155 27.56 -3.53 8.72
N THR A 156 28.44 -2.65 8.27
CA THR A 156 29.33 -2.87 7.13
C THR A 156 30.79 -2.90 7.57
N PRO A 157 31.67 -3.61 6.85
CA PRO A 157 33.10 -3.51 7.08
C PRO A 157 33.62 -2.16 6.55
N ALA A 158 34.87 -1.85 6.83
CA ALA A 158 35.56 -0.74 6.15
C ALA A 158 35.45 -0.92 4.62
N GLY A 159 34.93 0.10 3.94
CA GLY A 159 34.69 0.07 2.49
C GLY A 159 33.29 -0.37 2.03
N GLY A 160 32.37 -0.73 2.94
CA GLY A 160 30.93 -0.80 2.61
C GLY A 160 30.46 -1.98 1.74
N ALA A 161 31.37 -2.85 1.27
CA ALA A 161 31.08 -3.83 0.22
C ALA A 161 30.06 -4.93 0.58
N SER A 162 29.73 -5.13 1.86
CA SER A 162 28.77 -6.14 2.32
C SER A 162 28.18 -5.79 3.68
N ILE A 163 27.01 -6.35 3.99
CA ILE A 163 26.45 -6.35 5.34
C ILE A 163 27.03 -7.55 6.11
N THR A 164 27.56 -7.28 7.29
CA THR A 164 28.14 -8.28 8.19
C THR A 164 27.16 -8.72 9.27
N ALA A 165 26.32 -7.80 9.76
CA ALA A 165 25.29 -8.07 10.74
C ALA A 165 24.18 -7.01 10.70
N ALA A 166 23.02 -7.37 11.25
CA ALA A 166 21.96 -6.45 11.62
C ALA A 166 21.93 -6.29 13.14
N GLN A 167 21.95 -5.06 13.64
CA GLN A 167 21.69 -4.74 15.03
C GLN A 167 20.19 -4.65 15.27
N VAL A 168 19.74 -5.28 16.34
CA VAL A 168 18.33 -5.34 16.70
C VAL A 168 18.16 -4.90 18.14
N ARG A 169 17.14 -4.09 18.37
CA ARG A 169 16.72 -3.65 19.70
C ARG A 169 15.25 -3.98 19.93
N THR A 170 14.89 -4.20 21.18
CA THR A 170 13.49 -4.34 21.60
C THR A 170 13.11 -3.18 22.51
N LEU A 171 11.83 -2.84 22.56
CA LEU A 171 11.31 -1.83 23.49
C LEU A 171 11.46 -2.22 24.96
N ALA A 172 11.76 -3.50 25.25
CA ALA A 172 12.10 -3.98 26.58
C ALA A 172 13.58 -3.77 26.95
N GLY A 173 14.39 -3.21 26.05
CA GLY A 173 15.81 -2.94 26.26
C GLY A 173 16.76 -4.07 25.84
N ASN A 174 16.24 -5.18 25.29
CA ASN A 174 17.10 -6.26 24.81
C ASN A 174 17.80 -5.86 23.52
N GLN A 175 19.04 -6.30 23.36
CA GLN A 175 19.83 -6.10 22.15
C GLN A 175 20.29 -7.43 21.60
N LEU A 176 20.28 -7.57 20.28
CA LEU A 176 20.77 -8.77 19.59
C LEU A 176 21.42 -8.40 18.27
N ARG A 177 22.45 -9.15 17.90
CA ARG A 177 23.21 -8.97 16.67
C ARG A 177 23.05 -10.20 15.79
N VAL A 178 22.52 -10.02 14.60
CA VAL A 178 22.17 -11.12 13.69
C VAL A 178 23.10 -11.10 12.50
N GLN A 179 23.92 -12.13 12.37
CA GLN A 179 24.75 -12.36 11.19
C GLN A 179 24.01 -13.25 10.20
N ALA A 180 24.11 -12.91 8.92
CA ALA A 180 23.55 -13.69 7.84
C ALA A 180 24.45 -13.56 6.61
N ARG A 181 24.37 -14.53 5.71
CA ARG A 181 25.07 -14.44 4.43
C ARG A 181 24.38 -13.48 3.48
N TRP A 182 23.05 -13.48 3.47
CA TRP A 182 22.21 -12.66 2.62
C TRP A 182 21.18 -11.95 3.49
N PHE A 183 20.93 -10.68 3.19
CA PHE A 183 19.96 -9.85 3.88
C PHE A 183 18.89 -9.39 2.89
N VAL A 184 17.63 -9.38 3.34
CA VAL A 184 16.51 -8.85 2.57
C VAL A 184 15.76 -7.86 3.44
N LEU A 185 15.69 -6.59 3.02
CA LEU A 185 14.84 -5.58 3.66
C LEU A 185 13.45 -5.62 3.04
N ALA A 186 12.45 -5.93 3.87
CA ALA A 186 11.05 -6.01 3.47
C ALA A 186 10.16 -5.18 4.40
N THR A 187 10.63 -3.97 4.75
CA THR A 187 9.99 -3.10 5.76
C THR A 187 9.05 -2.04 5.15
N GLY A 188 8.86 -2.09 3.83
CA GLY A 188 8.06 -1.13 3.07
C GLY A 188 8.84 0.13 2.69
N ALA A 189 8.27 0.98 1.83
CA ALA A 189 9.00 2.12 1.25
C ALA A 189 9.63 3.06 2.27
N ILE A 190 8.87 3.49 3.27
CA ILE A 190 9.38 4.47 4.23
C ILE A 190 10.47 3.86 5.12
N GLU A 191 10.26 2.67 5.71
CA GLU A 191 11.25 2.09 6.62
C GLU A 191 12.48 1.50 5.92
N ASN A 192 12.35 1.01 4.68
CA ASN A 192 13.51 0.55 3.92
C ASN A 192 14.49 1.72 3.74
N ALA A 193 13.99 2.90 3.34
CA ALA A 193 14.80 4.10 3.21
C ALA A 193 15.33 4.58 4.56
N ARG A 194 14.48 4.67 5.58
CA ARG A 194 14.88 5.10 6.93
C ARG A 194 16.02 4.23 7.48
N LEU A 195 15.92 2.91 7.38
CA LEU A 195 16.93 1.99 7.90
C LEU A 195 18.26 2.12 7.16
N LEU A 196 18.23 2.26 5.83
CA LEU A 196 19.45 2.47 5.03
C LEU A 196 20.13 3.80 5.38
N LEU A 197 19.36 4.90 5.46
CA LEU A 197 19.86 6.22 5.84
C LEU A 197 20.42 6.25 7.26
N ALA A 198 19.74 5.59 8.22
CA ALA A 198 20.18 5.55 9.61
C ALA A 198 21.37 4.61 9.84
N SER A 199 21.64 3.68 8.91
CA SER A 199 22.82 2.82 8.94
C SER A 199 24.02 3.57 8.35
N ASN A 200 24.57 4.53 9.10
CA ASN A 200 25.54 5.49 8.59
C ASN A 200 26.91 5.49 9.31
N ALA A 201 27.22 4.43 10.05
CA ALA A 201 28.44 4.33 10.84
C ALA A 201 29.74 4.31 9.99
N VAL A 202 29.66 3.80 8.75
CA VAL A 202 30.79 3.74 7.80
C VAL A 202 30.56 4.71 6.64
N GLU A 203 29.42 4.59 5.96
CA GLU A 203 28.99 5.53 4.92
C GLU A 203 28.12 6.62 5.57
N THR A 204 28.64 7.84 5.71
CA THR A 204 27.95 8.92 6.45
C THR A 204 26.60 9.31 5.86
N ALA A 205 26.39 9.10 4.56
CA ALA A 205 25.12 9.31 3.88
C ALA A 205 24.10 8.17 4.08
N GLY A 206 24.50 7.08 4.74
CA GLY A 206 23.74 5.83 4.88
C GLY A 206 24.18 4.77 3.86
N VAL A 207 24.03 3.49 4.24
CA VAL A 207 24.40 2.34 3.41
C VAL A 207 23.71 2.39 2.04
N GLY A 208 24.52 2.35 0.98
CA GLY A 208 24.03 2.34 -0.41
C GLY A 208 23.52 3.70 -0.90
N ASN A 209 23.79 4.79 -0.16
CA ASN A 209 23.31 6.13 -0.49
C ASN A 209 24.41 7.07 -1.02
N ARG A 210 25.46 6.52 -1.61
CA ARG A 210 26.62 7.29 -2.13
C ARG A 210 26.26 8.34 -3.20
N TYR A 211 25.15 8.16 -3.92
CA TYR A 211 24.64 9.11 -4.93
C TYR A 211 23.33 9.78 -4.51
N ASP A 212 23.03 9.79 -3.21
CA ASP A 212 21.83 10.43 -2.63
C ASP A 212 20.51 9.97 -3.27
N GLN A 213 20.38 8.68 -3.58
CA GLN A 213 19.16 8.11 -4.18
C GLN A 213 18.20 7.52 -3.12
N VAL A 214 18.70 7.10 -1.96
CA VAL A 214 17.87 6.51 -0.90
C VAL A 214 16.92 7.57 -0.35
N GLY A 215 15.64 7.20 -0.30
CA GLY A 215 14.55 8.03 0.16
C GLY A 215 13.95 8.93 -0.91
N ARG A 216 14.63 9.21 -2.03
CA ARG A 216 14.09 9.99 -3.16
C ARG A 216 12.97 9.26 -3.88
N TYR A 217 12.21 9.99 -4.70
CA TYR A 217 11.11 9.42 -5.50
C TYR A 217 10.03 8.75 -4.66
N PHE A 218 9.78 9.27 -3.44
CA PHE A 218 8.60 8.87 -2.69
C PHE A 218 7.36 9.16 -3.53
N MET A 219 6.66 8.09 -3.90
CA MET A 219 5.41 8.16 -4.63
C MET A 219 4.27 7.60 -3.78
N GLU A 220 3.10 8.13 -4.08
CA GLU A 220 1.79 7.69 -3.60
C GLU A 220 0.83 7.66 -4.83
N HIS A 221 -0.43 7.29 -4.68
CA HIS A 221 -1.49 7.68 -5.61
C HIS A 221 -2.32 8.86 -5.09
N PRO A 222 -2.10 10.08 -5.59
CA PRO A 222 -2.92 11.25 -5.30
C PRO A 222 -4.41 10.97 -5.54
N ARG A 223 -5.19 10.86 -4.47
CA ARG A 223 -6.65 10.73 -4.51
C ARG A 223 -7.31 12.08 -4.34
N THR A 224 -8.21 12.41 -5.25
CA THR A 224 -9.00 13.63 -5.19
C THR A 224 -10.43 13.39 -5.65
N VAL A 225 -11.36 14.16 -5.10
CA VAL A 225 -12.71 14.25 -5.63
C VAL A 225 -12.71 15.33 -6.71
N VAL A 226 -13.13 14.97 -7.93
CA VAL A 226 -13.01 15.86 -9.10
C VAL A 226 -14.31 16.56 -9.46
N ALA A 227 -15.46 15.92 -9.23
CA ALA A 227 -16.76 16.46 -9.58
C ALA A 227 -17.88 15.96 -8.66
N GLU A 228 -18.90 16.79 -8.46
CA GLU A 228 -20.24 16.36 -8.06
C GLU A 228 -21.08 16.12 -9.31
N VAL A 229 -21.85 15.03 -9.31
CA VAL A 229 -22.53 14.52 -10.50
C VAL A 229 -23.95 14.02 -10.20
N SER A 230 -24.78 14.06 -11.23
CA SER A 230 -26.12 13.48 -11.26
C SER A 230 -26.18 12.38 -12.31
N LEU A 231 -26.74 11.22 -11.97
CA LEU A 231 -26.89 10.13 -12.93
C LEU A 231 -28.06 10.40 -13.87
N ALA A 232 -27.95 9.93 -15.11
CA ALA A 232 -29.09 9.83 -16.01
C ALA A 232 -30.09 8.80 -15.48
N GLU A 233 -31.37 8.98 -15.81
CA GLU A 233 -32.44 8.07 -15.40
C GLU A 233 -32.15 6.64 -15.88
N GLY A 234 -32.07 5.68 -14.95
CA GLY A 234 -31.80 4.26 -15.24
C GLY A 234 -30.31 3.87 -15.27
N ALA A 235 -29.38 4.81 -15.06
CA ALA A 235 -27.94 4.52 -15.04
C ALA A 235 -27.44 3.96 -13.69
N GLU A 236 -28.30 3.92 -12.65
CA GLU A 236 -27.93 3.51 -11.29
C GLU A 236 -27.38 2.08 -11.25
N GLU A 237 -28.01 1.16 -11.97
CA GLU A 237 -27.62 -0.25 -11.99
C GLU A 237 -26.24 -0.45 -12.61
N ALA A 238 -25.96 0.24 -13.73
CA ALA A 238 -24.69 0.16 -14.43
C ALA A 238 -23.52 0.68 -13.58
N MET A 239 -23.80 1.63 -12.68
CA MET A 239 -22.78 2.24 -11.82
C MET A 239 -22.46 1.44 -10.55
N LYS A 240 -23.19 0.37 -10.22
CA LYS A 240 -22.96 -0.43 -9.00
C LYS A 240 -21.55 -1.03 -8.93
N ALA A 241 -21.02 -1.50 -10.06
CA ALA A 241 -19.65 -2.02 -10.13
C ALA A 241 -18.60 -0.94 -9.85
N TYR A 242 -18.92 0.33 -10.16
CA TYR A 242 -18.05 1.50 -10.01
C TYR A 242 -18.20 2.19 -8.65
N LEU A 243 -18.90 1.56 -7.70
CA LEU A 243 -19.03 2.00 -6.33
C LEU A 243 -18.16 1.10 -5.44
N PRO A 244 -16.93 1.51 -5.04
CA PRO A 244 -16.06 0.67 -4.22
C PRO A 244 -16.73 0.20 -2.91
N ARG A 245 -17.61 1.03 -2.33
CA ARG A 245 -18.42 0.65 -1.15
C ARG A 245 -19.37 -0.52 -1.45
N TYR A 246 -20.04 -0.48 -2.60
CA TYR A 246 -20.91 -1.57 -3.04
C TYR A 246 -20.08 -2.83 -3.32
N ALA A 247 -18.96 -2.67 -4.02
CA ALA A 247 -18.05 -3.77 -4.35
C ALA A 247 -17.57 -4.49 -3.08
N LEU A 248 -17.05 -3.76 -2.09
CA LEU A 248 -16.57 -4.32 -0.82
C LEU A 248 -17.62 -5.12 -0.04
N LEU A 249 -18.91 -4.83 -0.25
CA LEU A 249 -20.02 -5.48 0.47
C LEU A 249 -20.68 -6.60 -0.32
N ARG A 250 -20.69 -6.53 -1.66
CA ARG A 250 -21.57 -7.35 -2.51
C ARG A 250 -20.87 -8.02 -3.68
N LEU A 251 -19.64 -7.64 -4.02
CA LEU A 251 -18.93 -8.11 -5.21
C LEU A 251 -17.53 -8.65 -4.90
N PRO A 252 -17.04 -9.62 -5.70
CA PRO A 252 -15.64 -10.02 -5.69
C PRO A 252 -14.75 -9.08 -6.54
N VAL A 253 -15.32 -8.03 -7.13
CA VAL A 253 -14.65 -7.08 -8.03
C VAL A 253 -15.15 -5.65 -7.84
N ALA A 254 -14.29 -4.68 -8.14
CA ALA A 254 -14.66 -3.29 -8.35
C ALA A 254 -14.29 -2.89 -9.79
N ALA A 255 -15.13 -2.09 -10.43
CA ALA A 255 -14.86 -1.49 -11.72
C ALA A 255 -14.39 -0.05 -11.57
N GLU A 256 -13.52 0.37 -12.48
CA GLU A 256 -12.95 1.71 -12.51
C GLU A 256 -12.97 2.23 -13.96
N MET A 257 -13.02 3.55 -14.11
CA MET A 257 -12.96 4.26 -15.39
C MET A 257 -11.54 4.79 -15.54
N ASN A 258 -10.79 4.26 -16.49
CA ASN A 258 -9.37 4.58 -16.66
C ASN A 258 -9.13 5.28 -17.98
N LEU A 259 -8.12 6.16 -18.02
CA LEU A 259 -7.65 6.73 -19.28
C LEU A 259 -7.08 5.62 -20.16
N SER A 260 -7.48 5.58 -21.43
CA SER A 260 -6.81 4.70 -22.39
C SER A 260 -5.33 5.09 -22.52
N PHE A 261 -4.44 4.12 -22.77
CA PHE A 261 -3.02 4.43 -22.99
C PHE A 261 -2.82 5.35 -24.21
N ALA A 262 -3.68 5.26 -25.23
CA ALA A 262 -3.67 6.19 -26.36
C ALA A 262 -3.93 7.63 -25.89
N THR A 263 -4.96 7.82 -25.05
CA THR A 263 -5.29 9.12 -24.44
C THR A 263 -4.13 9.65 -23.60
N GLN A 264 -3.53 8.81 -22.75
CA GLN A 264 -2.38 9.20 -21.92
C GLN A 264 -1.24 9.76 -22.79
N ARG A 265 -0.93 9.09 -23.91
CA ARG A 265 0.12 9.51 -24.84
C ARG A 265 -0.23 10.78 -25.61
N GLU A 266 -1.44 10.87 -26.14
CA GLU A 266 -1.90 11.99 -26.97
C GLU A 266 -2.04 13.29 -26.18
N GLU A 267 -2.60 13.20 -24.97
CA GLU A 267 -2.83 14.33 -24.06
C GLU A 267 -1.63 14.55 -23.10
N ARG A 268 -0.60 13.69 -23.16
CA ARG A 268 0.60 13.72 -22.31
C ARG A 268 0.26 13.69 -20.80
N LEU A 269 -0.68 12.83 -20.41
CA LEU A 269 -1.17 12.68 -19.03
C LEU A 269 -0.57 11.46 -18.33
N LEU A 270 -0.50 11.51 -17.01
CA LEU A 270 -0.24 10.31 -16.20
C LEU A 270 -1.45 9.38 -16.23
N ASP A 271 -1.23 8.14 -15.80
CA ASP A 271 -2.33 7.19 -15.68
C ASP A 271 -3.24 7.54 -14.48
N GLY A 272 -4.45 6.97 -14.44
CA GLY A 272 -5.33 7.09 -13.29
C GLY A 272 -6.62 6.30 -13.43
N ALA A 273 -7.30 6.12 -12.30
CA ALA A 273 -8.54 5.39 -12.18
C ALA A 273 -9.60 6.26 -11.49
N ALA A 274 -10.77 6.36 -12.09
CA ALA A 274 -11.92 7.05 -11.52
C ALA A 274 -13.02 6.07 -11.12
N TYR A 275 -13.71 6.39 -10.04
CA TYR A 275 -14.88 5.66 -9.58
C TYR A 275 -15.91 6.61 -8.96
N LEU A 276 -17.10 6.08 -8.76
CA LEU A 276 -18.20 6.81 -8.15
C LEU A 276 -18.14 6.68 -6.62
N GLU A 277 -18.33 7.79 -5.93
CA GLU A 277 -18.47 7.86 -4.47
C GLU A 277 -19.86 8.41 -4.12
N LEU A 278 -20.53 7.75 -3.17
CA LEU A 278 -21.81 8.21 -2.63
C LEU A 278 -21.57 8.98 -1.33
N VAL A 279 -22.17 10.17 -1.24
CA VAL A 279 -22.32 10.88 0.03
C VAL A 279 -23.72 10.58 0.56
N LEU A 280 -23.77 9.89 1.70
CA LEU A 280 -25.05 9.49 2.29
C LEU A 280 -25.59 10.57 3.24
N ASP A 281 -26.90 10.57 3.43
CA ASP A 281 -27.56 11.39 4.44
C ASP A 281 -27.02 11.08 5.83
N GLY A 282 -26.78 12.14 6.61
CA GLY A 282 -26.17 12.04 7.93
C GLY A 282 -24.67 11.72 7.93
N GLU A 283 -24.04 11.48 6.78
CA GLU A 283 -22.61 11.13 6.68
C GLU A 283 -21.69 12.23 7.21
N GLU A 284 -22.06 13.49 6.97
CA GLU A 284 -21.30 14.67 7.37
C GLU A 284 -21.59 15.15 8.79
N ALA A 285 -22.56 14.54 9.48
CA ALA A 285 -22.93 14.89 10.85
C ALA A 285 -21.77 14.61 11.82
N ALA A 286 -21.66 15.45 12.85
CA ALA A 286 -20.61 15.30 13.87
C ALA A 286 -20.63 13.91 14.54
N SER A 287 -21.83 13.35 14.77
CA SER A 287 -22.01 12.00 15.32
C SER A 287 -21.44 10.91 14.42
N THR A 288 -21.71 10.98 13.12
CA THR A 288 -21.22 10.02 12.14
C THR A 288 -19.72 10.13 11.94
N LYS A 289 -19.18 11.36 11.88
CA LYS A 289 -17.73 11.58 11.84
C LYS A 289 -17.03 11.03 13.08
N ALA A 290 -17.58 11.28 14.27
CA ALA A 290 -17.07 10.73 15.51
C ALA A 290 -17.15 9.20 15.55
N MET A 291 -18.24 8.61 15.04
CA MET A 291 -18.41 7.16 14.95
C MET A 291 -17.40 6.54 13.99
N LYS A 292 -17.22 7.12 12.80
CA LYS A 292 -16.20 6.70 11.83
C LYS A 292 -14.80 6.79 12.43
N GLN A 293 -14.49 7.91 13.11
CA GLN A 293 -13.20 8.08 13.76
C GLN A 293 -12.98 7.00 14.83
N LEU A 294 -13.97 6.78 15.70
CA LEU A 294 -13.92 5.74 16.74
C LEU A 294 -13.77 4.34 16.12
N PHE A 295 -14.50 4.04 15.05
CA PHE A 295 -14.37 2.79 14.31
C PHE A 295 -12.95 2.64 13.76
N TRP A 296 -12.39 3.66 13.12
CA TRP A 296 -11.02 3.63 12.60
C TRP A 296 -9.99 3.50 13.71
N ASP A 297 -10.14 4.23 14.83
CA ASP A 297 -9.26 4.12 15.99
C ASP A 297 -9.27 2.68 16.54
N LEU A 298 -10.46 2.11 16.77
CA LEU A 298 -10.62 0.74 17.26
C LEU A 298 -10.09 -0.30 16.27
N TRP A 299 -10.36 -0.11 14.97
CA TRP A 299 -9.89 -0.99 13.91
C TRP A 299 -8.37 -0.96 13.77
N ARG A 300 -7.76 0.23 13.96
CA ARG A 300 -6.31 0.43 14.08
C ARG A 300 -5.76 -0.06 15.42
N GLY A 301 -6.58 -0.59 16.34
CA GLY A 301 -6.16 -1.02 17.67
C GLY A 301 -5.71 0.12 18.60
N VAL A 302 -6.02 1.37 18.25
CA VAL A 302 -5.72 2.57 19.03
C VAL A 302 -6.87 2.83 19.99
N ARG A 303 -6.56 3.02 21.28
CA ARG A 303 -7.56 3.52 22.24
C ARG A 303 -7.71 5.04 22.07
N PRO A 304 -8.94 5.56 21.95
CA PRO A 304 -9.18 7.00 21.92
C PRO A 304 -8.51 7.72 23.09
N ARG A 305 -7.88 8.87 22.83
CA ARG A 305 -7.30 9.72 23.89
C ARG A 305 -8.38 10.25 24.85
N GLN A 306 -9.60 10.50 24.35
CA GLN A 306 -10.73 11.02 25.12
C GLN A 306 -12.00 10.18 24.86
N PRO A 307 -12.09 8.96 25.43
CA PRO A 307 -13.14 7.99 25.07
C PRO A 307 -14.54 8.48 25.41
N MET A 308 -14.73 9.14 26.57
CA MET A 308 -16.04 9.66 26.97
C MET A 308 -16.54 10.78 26.05
N GLN A 309 -15.64 11.65 25.59
CA GLN A 309 -16.00 12.73 24.67
C GLN A 309 -16.32 12.18 23.27
N GLN A 310 -15.57 11.19 22.79
CA GLN A 310 -15.90 10.52 21.54
C GLN A 310 -17.26 9.79 21.62
N ILE A 311 -17.55 9.09 22.72
CA ILE A 311 -18.86 8.44 22.92
C ILE A 311 -19.99 9.49 22.95
N ALA A 312 -19.81 10.60 23.68
CA ALA A 312 -20.78 11.68 23.71
C ALA A 312 -20.99 12.29 22.31
N ALA A 313 -19.93 12.48 21.54
CA ALA A 313 -20.00 12.95 20.16
C ALA A 313 -20.76 11.97 19.26
N VAL A 314 -20.52 10.65 19.37
CA VAL A 314 -21.28 9.63 18.64
C VAL A 314 -22.78 9.70 18.94
N LEU A 315 -23.15 10.01 20.18
CA LEU A 315 -24.54 10.10 20.62
C LEU A 315 -25.19 11.48 20.35
N SER A 316 -24.46 12.45 19.80
CA SER A 316 -24.94 13.83 19.65
C SER A 316 -26.07 13.99 18.63
N SER A 317 -26.21 13.06 17.68
CA SER A 317 -27.24 13.12 16.62
C SER A 317 -27.64 11.71 16.17
N PRO A 318 -28.48 11.01 16.95
CA PRO A 318 -28.81 9.60 16.73
C PRO A 318 -29.59 9.35 15.43
N LEU A 319 -30.44 10.29 15.01
CA LEU A 319 -31.19 10.16 13.74
C LEU A 319 -30.25 10.21 12.53
N SER A 320 -29.25 11.10 12.54
CA SER A 320 -28.22 11.17 11.48
C SER A 320 -27.38 9.89 11.42
N LEU A 321 -27.07 9.30 12.58
CA LEU A 321 -26.35 8.04 12.65
C LEU A 321 -27.20 6.87 12.12
N ALA A 322 -28.49 6.82 12.47
CA ALA A 322 -29.42 5.80 12.02
C ALA A 322 -29.67 5.88 10.50
N THR A 323 -29.89 7.09 9.97
CA THR A 323 -30.05 7.32 8.53
C THR A 323 -28.80 6.96 7.75
N PHE A 324 -27.61 7.35 8.22
CA PHE A 324 -26.34 6.93 7.64
C PHE A 324 -26.18 5.41 7.64
N GLY A 325 -26.40 4.75 8.79
CA GLY A 325 -26.28 3.31 8.92
C GLY A 325 -27.25 2.55 8.02
N TRP A 326 -28.50 3.01 7.92
CA TRP A 326 -29.49 2.43 7.02
C TRP A 326 -29.14 2.67 5.54
N GLY A 327 -28.62 3.86 5.20
CA GLY A 327 -28.10 4.16 3.87
C GLY A 327 -26.94 3.24 3.47
N LEU A 328 -26.02 2.94 4.40
CA LEU A 328 -24.92 2.00 4.16
C LEU A 328 -25.42 0.58 3.84
N ILE A 329 -26.39 0.07 4.60
CA ILE A 329 -26.88 -1.31 4.45
C ILE A 329 -27.77 -1.46 3.22
N SER A 330 -28.67 -0.49 3.01
CA SER A 330 -29.65 -0.54 1.94
C SER A 330 -29.08 -0.11 0.59
N CYS A 331 -28.07 0.77 0.58
CA CYS A 331 -27.59 1.46 -0.63
C CYS A 331 -28.74 2.07 -1.46
N SER A 332 -29.82 2.52 -0.78
CA SER A 332 -31.01 3.04 -1.44
C SER A 332 -30.84 4.50 -1.84
N GLU A 333 -31.30 4.83 -3.04
CA GLU A 333 -31.39 6.19 -3.61
C GLU A 333 -31.91 7.25 -2.63
N ARG A 334 -32.89 6.88 -1.80
CA ARG A 334 -33.53 7.79 -0.84
C ARG A 334 -32.55 8.39 0.19
N PHE A 335 -31.42 7.72 0.45
CA PHE A 335 -30.43 8.16 1.44
C PHE A 335 -29.17 8.72 0.79
N ILE A 336 -29.15 8.88 -0.54
CA ILE A 336 -28.03 9.46 -1.27
C ILE A 336 -28.24 10.97 -1.35
N ARG A 337 -27.35 11.72 -0.70
CA ARG A 337 -27.38 13.19 -0.71
C ARG A 337 -26.81 13.75 -2.00
N CYS A 338 -25.64 13.24 -2.41
CA CYS A 338 -25.02 13.56 -3.69
C CYS A 338 -24.07 12.45 -4.12
N ARG A 339 -23.68 12.48 -5.39
CA ARG A 339 -22.68 11.59 -5.97
C ARG A 339 -21.48 12.39 -6.39
N ARG A 340 -20.33 11.73 -6.33
CA ARG A 340 -19.04 12.33 -6.62
C ARG A 340 -18.23 11.41 -7.51
N ILE A 341 -17.48 11.98 -8.43
CA ILE A 341 -16.40 11.25 -9.09
C ILE A 341 -15.14 11.47 -8.26
N THR A 342 -14.55 10.37 -7.83
CA THR A 342 -13.22 10.37 -7.23
C THR A 342 -12.23 9.81 -8.24
N PHE A 343 -11.11 10.49 -8.38
CA PHE A 343 -9.99 10.11 -9.22
C PHE A 343 -8.78 9.78 -8.35
N ILE A 344 -8.14 8.65 -8.65
CA ILE A 344 -6.85 8.23 -8.10
C ILE A 344 -5.86 8.33 -9.25
N ALA A 345 -4.93 9.28 -9.17
CA ALA A 345 -3.91 9.48 -10.18
C ALA A 345 -2.67 8.62 -9.89
N GLU A 346 -1.99 8.17 -10.94
CA GLU A 346 -0.56 7.89 -10.87
C GLU A 346 0.18 9.17 -10.46
N GLN A 347 1.24 9.03 -9.65
CA GLN A 347 2.13 10.15 -9.35
C GLN A 347 3.37 10.13 -10.26
N CYS A 348 3.73 11.28 -10.80
CA CYS A 348 5.00 11.46 -11.50
C CYS A 348 6.18 11.18 -10.56
N PRO A 349 7.18 10.37 -10.98
CA PRO A 349 8.42 10.22 -10.22
C PRO A 349 9.08 11.59 -10.01
N ASN A 350 9.32 11.96 -8.76
CA ASN A 350 9.92 13.24 -8.38
C ASN A 350 11.09 13.02 -7.40
N PRO A 351 12.35 13.34 -7.77
CA PRO A 351 13.49 13.15 -6.88
C PRO A 351 13.43 13.98 -5.59
N ASP A 352 12.66 15.06 -5.57
CA ASP A 352 12.51 15.94 -4.41
C ASP A 352 11.35 15.53 -3.49
N SER A 353 10.43 14.68 -3.96
CA SER A 353 9.49 13.99 -3.07
C SER A 353 10.25 12.86 -2.37
N ARG A 354 10.55 13.01 -1.07
CA ARG A 354 11.50 12.12 -0.41
C ARG A 354 11.27 11.86 1.07
N VAL A 355 11.74 10.70 1.50
CA VAL A 355 11.95 10.31 2.90
C VAL A 355 13.34 10.74 3.34
N MET A 356 13.41 11.37 4.51
CA MET A 356 14.63 11.82 5.17
C MET A 356 14.61 11.41 6.65
N LEU A 357 15.71 11.67 7.34
CA LEU A 357 15.81 11.52 8.79
C LEU A 357 15.55 12.88 9.47
N SER A 358 14.75 12.84 10.53
CA SER A 358 14.59 13.97 11.45
C SER A 358 15.77 14.05 12.43
N ASN A 359 15.92 15.21 13.09
CA ASN A 359 16.85 15.37 14.21
C ASN A 359 16.31 14.76 15.51
N GLU A 360 15.02 14.45 15.57
CA GLU A 360 14.40 13.76 16.70
C GLU A 360 14.53 12.24 16.55
N THR A 361 14.74 11.55 17.66
CA THR A 361 14.79 10.09 17.70
C THR A 361 13.52 9.49 18.29
N ASP A 362 13.26 8.22 17.98
CA ASP A 362 12.25 7.42 18.66
C ASP A 362 12.81 6.77 19.94
N SER A 363 12.01 5.91 20.57
CA SER A 363 12.36 5.22 21.81
C SER A 363 13.42 4.11 21.66
N LEU A 364 13.90 3.86 20.44
CA LEU A 364 15.00 2.94 20.14
C LEU A 364 16.27 3.68 19.70
N ASP A 365 16.32 5.00 19.91
CA ASP A 365 17.38 5.91 19.49
C ASP A 365 17.52 6.04 17.96
N MET A 366 16.51 5.63 17.20
CA MET A 366 16.51 5.76 15.75
C MET A 366 15.97 7.13 15.33
N PRO A 367 16.64 7.87 14.43
CA PRO A 367 16.09 9.09 13.87
C PRO A 367 14.69 8.84 13.29
N ARG A 368 13.73 9.70 13.61
CA ARG A 368 12.36 9.60 13.10
C ARG A 368 12.31 9.92 11.61
N VAL A 369 11.24 9.48 10.96
CA VAL A 369 11.00 9.81 9.55
C VAL A 369 10.68 11.30 9.43
N LYS A 370 11.26 11.95 8.43
CA LYS A 370 10.83 13.25 7.92
C LYS A 370 10.39 13.07 6.46
N LEU A 371 9.11 13.24 6.19
CA LEU A 371 8.54 13.06 4.86
C LEU A 371 8.31 14.42 4.18
N ASP A 372 8.89 14.59 3.00
CA ASP A 372 8.58 15.69 2.09
C ASP A 372 7.84 15.11 0.88
N TRP A 373 6.52 14.94 1.00
CA TRP A 373 5.71 14.47 -0.12
C TRP A 373 5.34 15.64 -1.03
N ARG A 374 5.72 15.55 -2.31
CA ARG A 374 5.50 16.61 -3.30
C ARG A 374 4.84 16.06 -4.55
N VAL A 375 3.91 16.83 -5.09
CA VAL A 375 3.35 16.66 -6.43
C VAL A 375 3.96 17.68 -7.39
N THR A 376 3.90 17.38 -8.68
CA THR A 376 4.42 18.16 -9.80
C THR A 376 3.30 18.82 -10.59
N ASP A 377 3.66 19.70 -11.52
CA ASP A 377 2.69 20.31 -12.44
C ASP A 377 1.99 19.26 -13.32
N LEU A 378 2.69 18.17 -13.67
CA LEU A 378 2.13 17.08 -14.46
C LEU A 378 1.05 16.31 -13.68
N ASP A 379 1.23 16.13 -12.36
CA ASP A 379 0.21 15.54 -11.49
C ASP A 379 -1.06 16.41 -11.48
N HIS A 380 -0.86 17.74 -11.38
CA HIS A 380 -1.95 18.70 -11.36
C HIS A 380 -2.70 18.76 -12.70
N GLU A 381 -1.98 18.83 -13.82
CA GLU A 381 -2.58 18.80 -15.16
C GLU A 381 -3.32 17.50 -15.43
N THR A 382 -2.76 16.36 -15.01
CA THR A 382 -3.43 15.06 -15.13
C THR A 382 -4.78 15.08 -14.43
N VAL A 383 -4.84 15.53 -13.17
CA VAL A 383 -6.11 15.62 -12.42
C VAL A 383 -7.13 16.50 -13.15
N ARG A 384 -6.71 17.70 -13.59
CA ARG A 384 -7.60 18.66 -14.24
C ARG A 384 -8.14 18.14 -15.57
N ARG A 385 -7.24 17.69 -16.45
CA ARG A 385 -7.61 17.23 -17.79
C ARG A 385 -8.43 15.94 -17.74
N THR A 386 -8.09 15.02 -16.84
CA THR A 386 -8.87 13.78 -16.67
C THR A 386 -10.28 14.05 -16.18
N ALA A 387 -10.48 15.03 -15.28
CA ALA A 387 -11.82 15.43 -14.85
C ALA A 387 -12.70 15.91 -16.02
N GLN A 388 -12.12 16.66 -16.97
CA GLN A 388 -12.81 17.11 -18.18
C GLN A 388 -13.13 15.93 -19.11
N ILE A 389 -12.15 15.03 -19.33
CA ILE A 389 -12.36 13.82 -20.15
C ILE A 389 -13.49 12.97 -19.56
N LEU A 390 -13.48 12.75 -18.23
CA LEU A 390 -14.55 12.01 -17.53
C LEU A 390 -15.91 12.67 -17.72
N ALA A 391 -15.99 14.00 -17.61
CA ALA A 391 -17.23 14.74 -17.82
C ALA A 391 -17.77 14.54 -19.25
N ASP A 392 -16.91 14.73 -20.25
CA ASP A 392 -17.28 14.64 -21.66
C ASP A 392 -17.75 13.22 -22.04
N GLU A 393 -16.93 12.20 -21.71
CA GLU A 393 -17.16 10.82 -22.13
C GLU A 393 -18.41 10.23 -21.46
N LEU A 394 -18.62 10.53 -20.18
CA LEU A 394 -19.77 10.01 -19.45
C LEU A 394 -21.07 10.74 -19.81
N ALA A 395 -21.00 12.02 -20.16
CA ALA A 395 -22.14 12.75 -20.72
C ALA A 395 -22.50 12.22 -22.12
N ASN A 396 -21.52 12.02 -22.99
CA ASN A 396 -21.72 11.46 -24.33
C ASN A 396 -22.30 10.03 -24.29
N ALA A 397 -21.89 9.24 -23.31
CA ALA A 397 -22.45 7.91 -23.06
C ALA A 397 -23.84 7.94 -22.41
N GLY A 398 -24.38 9.11 -22.05
CA GLY A 398 -25.68 9.26 -21.40
C GLY A 398 -25.74 8.66 -19.99
N ILE A 399 -24.60 8.62 -19.28
CA ILE A 399 -24.47 7.98 -17.96
C ILE A 399 -24.67 8.98 -16.83
N LEU A 400 -24.06 10.16 -16.94
CA LEU A 400 -24.16 11.21 -15.94
C LEU A 400 -24.01 12.59 -16.53
N GLN A 401 -24.38 13.58 -15.73
CA GLN A 401 -24.08 14.98 -15.93
C GLN A 401 -23.20 15.48 -14.78
N VAL A 402 -22.22 16.32 -15.13
CA VAL A 402 -21.44 17.05 -14.13
C VAL A 402 -22.25 18.23 -13.63
N ASP A 403 -22.54 18.25 -12.35
CA ASP A 403 -23.23 19.36 -11.68
C ASP A 403 -22.22 20.45 -11.30
N LYS A 404 -21.03 20.04 -10.86
CA LYS A 404 -20.00 20.94 -10.34
C LYS A 404 -18.62 20.30 -10.36
N LEU A 405 -17.60 21.03 -10.84
CA LEU A 405 -16.19 20.67 -10.64
C LEU A 405 -15.71 21.14 -9.24
N LEU A 406 -14.72 20.43 -8.69
CA LEU A 406 -14.25 20.66 -7.31
C LEU A 406 -12.86 21.33 -7.25
N PRO A 407 -12.45 21.88 -6.10
CA PRO A 407 -11.28 22.78 -6.01
C PRO A 407 -9.94 22.19 -6.48
N ASN A 408 -9.72 20.89 -6.36
CA ASN A 408 -8.50 20.25 -6.88
C ASN A 408 -8.47 20.15 -8.41
N VAL A 409 -9.55 20.57 -9.09
CA VAL A 409 -9.66 20.71 -10.55
C VAL A 409 -9.62 22.19 -10.95
N GLU A 410 -10.38 23.04 -10.25
CA GLU A 410 -10.51 24.46 -10.59
C GLU A 410 -9.43 25.36 -9.97
N GLY A 411 -8.74 24.91 -8.92
CA GLY A 411 -7.76 25.70 -8.18
C GLY A 411 -6.34 25.61 -8.74
N ASP A 412 -5.46 26.46 -8.22
CA ASP A 412 -4.04 26.52 -8.61
C ASP A 412 -3.16 25.49 -7.90
N VAL A 413 -3.65 24.90 -6.80
CA VAL A 413 -2.86 23.99 -5.96
C VAL A 413 -3.60 22.66 -5.79
N LEU A 414 -2.96 21.58 -6.21
CA LEU A 414 -3.42 20.23 -5.95
C LEU A 414 -3.12 19.85 -4.49
N THR A 415 -4.17 19.57 -3.70
CA THR A 415 -4.06 19.09 -2.31
C THR A 415 -4.69 17.70 -2.19
N PRO A 416 -4.00 16.65 -2.66
CA PRO A 416 -4.57 15.31 -2.72
C PRO A 416 -4.49 14.64 -1.36
N ARG A 417 -5.25 13.56 -1.19
CA ARG A 417 -5.09 12.61 -0.09
C ARG A 417 -4.31 11.38 -0.57
N GLY A 418 -3.57 10.78 0.33
CA GLY A 418 -3.00 9.46 0.10
C GLY A 418 -4.03 8.32 0.18
N THR A 419 -3.69 7.22 -0.48
CA THR A 419 -4.35 5.91 -0.60
C THR A 419 -3.54 4.79 0.06
N TRP A 420 -2.42 5.12 0.71
CA TRP A 420 -1.57 4.24 1.52
C TRP A 420 -0.67 3.31 0.69
N HIS A 421 -0.28 3.72 -0.52
CA HIS A 421 0.59 3.01 -1.44
C HIS A 421 1.96 3.69 -1.57
N HIS A 422 2.76 3.62 -0.50
CA HIS A 422 4.10 4.21 -0.50
C HIS A 422 5.04 3.46 -1.45
N MET A 423 5.68 4.15 -2.39
CA MET A 423 6.51 3.58 -3.44
C MET A 423 7.83 4.36 -3.66
N GLY A 424 8.77 3.77 -4.39
CA GLY A 424 9.90 4.44 -5.06
C GLY A 424 11.12 4.85 -4.23
N THR A 425 11.03 4.85 -2.90
CA THR A 425 12.11 5.32 -2.00
C THR A 425 13.43 4.54 -2.08
N THR A 426 13.45 3.38 -2.73
CA THR A 426 14.66 2.61 -3.05
C THR A 426 14.56 2.07 -4.49
N ARG A 427 14.13 2.91 -5.43
CA ARG A 427 13.75 2.50 -6.79
C ARG A 427 14.82 1.70 -7.53
N MET A 428 14.35 0.82 -8.40
CA MET A 428 15.16 0.04 -9.31
C MET A 428 15.70 0.89 -10.46
N HIS A 429 16.98 0.73 -10.80
CA HIS A 429 17.59 1.36 -11.98
C HIS A 429 18.88 0.62 -12.34
N GLU A 430 19.25 0.54 -13.62
CA GLU A 430 20.51 -0.10 -14.05
C GLU A 430 21.75 0.68 -13.61
N ASP A 431 21.67 2.01 -13.67
CA ASP A 431 22.68 2.96 -13.18
C ASP A 431 22.51 3.29 -11.69
N GLU A 432 23.54 3.03 -10.89
CA GLU A 432 23.61 3.31 -9.45
C GLU A 432 23.49 4.81 -9.09
N THR A 433 23.75 5.71 -10.05
CA THR A 433 23.60 7.16 -9.85
C THR A 433 22.14 7.62 -9.93
N ARG A 434 21.25 6.78 -10.45
CA ARG A 434 19.83 7.10 -10.68
C ARG A 434 18.87 6.20 -9.91
N GLY A 435 19.35 5.16 -9.22
CA GLY A 435 18.51 4.29 -8.41
C GLY A 435 19.29 3.61 -7.29
N VAL A 436 18.58 2.89 -6.44
CA VAL A 436 19.15 2.25 -5.25
C VAL A 436 19.44 0.77 -5.48
N VAL A 437 18.60 0.09 -6.26
CA VAL A 437 18.76 -1.35 -6.53
C VAL A 437 18.88 -1.66 -8.01
N ASP A 438 19.57 -2.76 -8.32
CA ASP A 438 19.63 -3.33 -9.67
C ASP A 438 18.34 -4.08 -10.05
N THR A 439 18.30 -4.64 -11.26
CA THR A 439 17.15 -5.39 -11.80
C THR A 439 16.76 -6.64 -11.00
N ASN A 440 17.62 -7.12 -10.11
CA ASN A 440 17.35 -8.24 -9.19
C ASN A 440 17.02 -7.75 -7.77
N CYS A 441 16.70 -6.46 -7.62
CA CYS A 441 16.47 -5.79 -6.36
C CYS A 441 17.66 -5.84 -5.38
N LYS A 442 18.88 -6.06 -5.88
CA LYS A 442 20.10 -6.02 -5.07
C LYS A 442 20.54 -4.56 -4.91
N LEU A 443 20.90 -4.16 -3.68
CA LEU A 443 21.45 -2.83 -3.42
C LEU A 443 22.73 -2.62 -4.22
N HIS A 444 22.83 -1.48 -4.92
CA HIS A 444 24.05 -1.10 -5.65
C HIS A 444 25.23 -0.93 -4.68
N GLY A 445 26.41 -1.38 -5.10
CA GLY A 445 27.63 -1.32 -4.29
C GLY A 445 27.74 -2.33 -3.12
N VAL A 446 26.65 -3.02 -2.75
CA VAL A 446 26.62 -3.97 -1.62
C VAL A 446 26.34 -5.39 -2.11
N GLY A 447 27.28 -6.29 -1.86
CA GLY A 447 27.28 -7.62 -2.47
C GLY A 447 26.21 -8.60 -1.97
N ASN A 448 25.55 -8.33 -0.83
CA ASN A 448 24.68 -9.30 -0.17
C ASN A 448 23.38 -8.73 0.45
N LEU A 449 22.96 -7.54 0.04
CA LEU A 449 21.74 -6.89 0.52
C LEU A 449 20.74 -6.72 -0.62
N PHE A 450 19.51 -7.18 -0.40
CA PHE A 450 18.40 -7.07 -1.33
C PHE A 450 17.23 -6.33 -0.69
N ILE A 451 16.36 -5.76 -1.51
CA ILE A 451 15.19 -5.02 -1.06
C ILE A 451 13.93 -5.61 -1.70
N ALA A 452 12.90 -5.81 -0.89
CA ALA A 452 11.58 -6.25 -1.31
C ALA A 452 10.51 -5.26 -0.88
N GLY A 453 9.45 -5.14 -1.69
CA GLY A 453 8.33 -4.23 -1.46
C GLY A 453 8.20 -3.16 -2.54
N SER A 454 7.21 -2.28 -2.39
CA SER A 454 6.93 -1.17 -3.32
C SER A 454 8.04 -0.12 -3.42
N SER A 455 9.00 -0.15 -2.48
CA SER A 455 10.11 0.80 -2.45
C SER A 455 10.97 0.74 -3.70
N VAL A 456 11.01 -0.42 -4.38
CA VAL A 456 11.83 -0.63 -5.58
C VAL A 456 11.16 -0.16 -6.87
N PHE A 457 9.93 0.36 -6.82
CA PHE A 457 9.17 0.72 -8.02
C PHE A 457 9.70 2.02 -8.65
N PRO A 458 10.12 2.02 -9.93
CA PRO A 458 10.50 3.25 -10.64
C PRO A 458 9.33 4.17 -10.93
N THR A 459 8.16 3.60 -11.23
CA THR A 459 6.88 4.31 -11.41
C THR A 459 5.77 3.66 -10.58
N ALA A 460 4.78 4.48 -10.21
CA ALA A 460 3.68 4.05 -9.35
C ALA A 460 2.60 3.23 -10.09
N GLY A 461 2.33 3.53 -11.37
CA GLY A 461 1.09 3.11 -12.03
C GLY A 461 -0.13 3.77 -11.39
N ASN A 462 -1.33 3.27 -11.67
CA ASN A 462 -2.60 3.77 -11.10
C ASN A 462 -3.32 2.76 -10.18
N HIS A 463 -2.82 1.52 -10.09
CA HIS A 463 -3.46 0.43 -9.36
C HIS A 463 -2.68 0.05 -8.09
N THR A 464 -3.38 -0.62 -7.17
CA THR A 464 -2.79 -1.10 -5.92
C THR A 464 -1.53 -1.96 -6.16
N PRO A 465 -0.38 -1.65 -5.52
CA PRO A 465 0.89 -2.29 -5.83
C PRO A 465 1.05 -3.70 -5.27
N THR A 466 0.17 -4.14 -4.36
CA THR A 466 0.34 -5.36 -3.55
C THR A 466 0.57 -6.62 -4.39
N LEU A 467 -0.19 -6.80 -5.46
CA LEU A 467 -0.04 -7.98 -6.31
C LEU A 467 1.33 -7.99 -7.02
N THR A 468 1.76 -6.84 -7.54
CA THR A 468 3.10 -6.66 -8.15
C THR A 468 4.22 -6.80 -7.13
N ILE A 469 4.02 -6.35 -5.88
CA ILE A 469 4.97 -6.58 -4.78
C ILE A 469 5.18 -8.09 -4.56
N VAL A 470 4.10 -8.88 -4.53
CA VAL A 470 4.19 -10.32 -4.35
C VAL A 470 4.86 -11.00 -5.55
N ALA A 471 4.53 -10.60 -6.78
CA ALA A 471 5.20 -11.10 -7.98
C ALA A 471 6.72 -10.83 -7.95
N LEU A 472 7.14 -9.61 -7.60
CA LEU A 472 8.56 -9.26 -7.43
C LEU A 472 9.23 -10.04 -6.28
N ALA A 473 8.52 -10.28 -5.18
CA ALA A 473 9.04 -11.04 -4.05
C ALA A 473 9.27 -12.52 -4.42
N LEU A 474 8.38 -13.11 -5.22
CA LEU A 474 8.54 -14.47 -5.74
C LEU A 474 9.73 -14.55 -6.71
N ARG A 475 9.85 -13.59 -7.64
CA ARG A 475 11.00 -13.47 -8.54
C ARG A 475 12.32 -13.34 -7.77
N LEU A 476 12.36 -12.51 -6.73
CA LEU A 476 13.52 -12.35 -5.86
C LEU A 476 13.84 -13.65 -5.10
N ALA A 477 12.82 -14.37 -4.62
CA ALA A 477 13.01 -15.65 -3.94
C ALA A 477 13.66 -16.69 -4.85
N ASP A 478 13.25 -16.77 -6.11
CA ASP A 478 13.87 -17.64 -7.12
C ASP A 478 15.32 -17.26 -7.39
N HIS A 479 15.59 -15.97 -7.57
CA HIS A 479 16.96 -15.46 -7.75
C HIS A 479 17.87 -15.84 -6.58
N LEU A 480 17.42 -15.61 -5.34
CA LEU A 480 18.16 -15.96 -4.13
C LEU A 480 18.35 -17.47 -3.99
N SER A 481 17.34 -18.27 -4.33
CA SER A 481 17.42 -19.73 -4.35
C SER A 481 18.51 -20.22 -5.31
N ALA A 482 18.60 -19.64 -6.51
CA ALA A 482 19.66 -19.93 -7.47
C ALA A 482 21.06 -19.55 -6.91
N LEU A 483 21.20 -18.37 -6.32
CA LEU A 483 22.47 -17.93 -5.69
C LEU A 483 22.91 -18.85 -4.54
N MET A 484 21.97 -19.39 -3.76
CA MET A 484 22.25 -20.32 -2.68
C MET A 484 22.70 -21.70 -3.18
N LYS A 485 22.17 -22.19 -4.30
CA LYS A 485 22.60 -23.46 -4.92
C LYS A 485 24.05 -23.39 -5.42
N HIS A 486 24.48 -22.27 -5.99
CA HIS A 486 25.82 -22.11 -6.58
C HIS A 486 26.93 -21.82 -5.57
N ARG A 487 26.58 -21.53 -4.32
CA ARG A 487 27.52 -21.27 -3.24
C ARG A 487 26.95 -21.95 -1.99
N PRO A 488 27.33 -23.20 -1.67
CA PRO A 488 26.81 -23.93 -0.51
C PRO A 488 27.00 -23.14 0.79
N ILE A 489 26.14 -23.38 1.76
CA ILE A 489 26.25 -22.73 3.07
C ILE A 489 27.30 -23.49 3.90
N GLU A 490 28.55 -23.02 3.89
CA GLU A 490 29.51 -23.37 4.95
C GLU A 490 29.24 -22.45 6.15
N LEU A 491 28.37 -22.89 7.06
CA LEU A 491 28.31 -22.26 8.37
C LEU A 491 29.59 -22.64 9.11
N SER A 492 30.50 -21.69 9.33
CA SER A 492 31.54 -21.86 10.36
C SER A 492 30.83 -22.22 11.67
N GLU A 493 31.32 -23.25 12.36
CA GLU A 493 30.76 -23.62 13.66
C GLU A 493 30.64 -22.37 14.54
N PRO A 494 29.49 -22.12 15.18
CA PRO A 494 29.33 -20.96 16.02
C PRO A 494 30.39 -21.00 17.12
N GLN A 495 31.30 -20.02 17.13
CA GLN A 495 32.22 -19.81 18.23
C GLN A 495 31.39 -19.55 19.50
N SER A 496 31.25 -20.59 20.31
CA SER A 496 30.41 -20.68 21.50
C SER A 496 28.92 -20.37 21.26
N ARG A 497 28.09 -21.43 21.17
CA ARG A 497 26.71 -21.31 21.64
C ARG A 497 26.77 -21.16 23.16
N THR A 498 26.64 -19.96 23.69
CA THR A 498 26.29 -19.81 25.11
C THR A 498 24.96 -20.54 25.32
N ALA A 499 24.85 -21.31 26.41
CA ALA A 499 23.70 -22.17 26.71
C ALA A 499 22.35 -21.41 26.75
N ASP A 500 22.40 -20.08 26.78
CA ASP A 500 21.27 -19.17 26.84
C ASP A 500 20.53 -18.99 25.50
N ALA A 501 21.21 -19.06 24.34
CA ALA A 501 20.54 -18.83 23.06
C ALA A 501 19.60 -19.99 22.66
N ALA A 502 19.94 -21.22 23.01
CA ALA A 502 19.10 -22.39 22.77
C ALA A 502 17.93 -22.46 23.75
N SER A 503 18.11 -22.01 24.99
CA SER A 503 17.04 -21.88 25.99
C SER A 503 16.06 -20.75 25.58
N LEU A 504 16.57 -19.62 25.09
CA LEU A 504 15.77 -18.50 24.57
C LEU A 504 15.01 -18.87 23.29
N ALA A 505 15.62 -19.61 22.36
CA ALA A 505 14.92 -20.11 21.17
C ALA A 505 13.81 -21.12 21.53
N ARG A 506 14.04 -21.95 22.57
CA ARG A 506 13.04 -22.88 23.11
C ARG A 506 11.93 -22.16 23.86
N ALA A 507 12.25 -21.17 24.69
CA ALA A 507 11.30 -20.33 25.41
C ALA A 507 10.46 -19.46 24.45
N ALA A 508 11.06 -18.95 23.37
CA ALA A 508 10.36 -18.25 22.30
C ALA A 508 9.40 -19.19 21.54
N ARG A 509 9.78 -20.46 21.31
CA ARG A 509 8.89 -21.49 20.74
C ARG A 509 7.74 -21.84 21.68
N GLU A 510 7.99 -21.90 22.99
CA GLU A 510 6.98 -22.24 24.01
C GLU A 510 6.01 -21.08 24.31
N ALA A 511 6.45 -19.82 24.27
CA ALA A 511 5.60 -18.63 24.45
C ALA A 511 4.56 -18.43 23.34
N VAL A 512 4.77 -19.02 22.15
CA VAL A 512 3.83 -18.97 21.02
C VAL A 512 2.67 -19.97 21.17
N ILE A 513 2.77 -20.95 22.07
CA ILE A 513 1.82 -22.07 22.21
C ILE A 513 0.61 -21.76 23.13
N GLY A 514 0.61 -20.66 23.88
CA GLY A 514 -0.32 -20.51 25.02
C GLY A 514 -1.50 -19.53 24.91
N ALA A 515 -1.67 -18.75 23.84
CA ALA A 515 -2.72 -17.71 23.84
C ALA A 515 -4.01 -18.20 23.16
N PRO A 516 -5.14 -18.36 23.90
CA PRO A 516 -6.41 -18.69 23.29
C PRO A 516 -6.83 -17.59 22.31
N VAL A 517 -7.35 -18.03 21.17
CA VAL A 517 -8.01 -17.17 20.19
C VAL A 517 -9.28 -16.63 20.84
N ALA A 518 -9.19 -15.45 21.46
CA ALA A 518 -10.38 -14.67 21.75
C ALA A 518 -10.93 -14.17 20.41
N THR A 519 -12.03 -14.77 19.97
CA THR A 519 -12.85 -14.28 18.85
C THR A 519 -13.19 -12.82 19.10
N PRO A 520 -12.88 -11.88 18.19
CA PRO A 520 -13.40 -10.53 18.30
C PRO A 520 -14.92 -10.58 18.22
N VAL A 521 -15.60 -10.07 19.25
CA VAL A 521 -17.03 -9.79 19.22
C VAL A 521 -17.26 -8.62 18.26
N THR A 522 -17.31 -8.92 16.96
CA THR A 522 -17.83 -8.01 15.91
C THR A 522 -18.52 -8.79 14.77
N GLN A 523 -18.87 -10.06 14.98
CA GLN A 523 -19.66 -10.86 14.04
C GLN A 523 -21.19 -10.78 14.26
N ALA A 524 -21.70 -9.87 15.09
CA ALA A 524 -23.10 -9.84 15.49
C ALA A 524 -23.99 -8.78 14.79
N LEU A 525 -23.64 -8.29 13.59
CA LEU A 525 -24.53 -7.40 12.81
C LEU A 525 -24.83 -7.86 11.37
N PHE A 526 -24.39 -9.06 10.96
CA PHE A 526 -24.69 -9.59 9.61
C PHE A 526 -25.15 -11.06 9.59
N LYS A 527 -25.79 -11.53 10.68
CA LYS A 527 -26.52 -12.80 10.70
C LYS A 527 -27.77 -12.70 11.59
N SER A 528 -28.78 -11.99 11.12
CA SER A 528 -30.20 -12.23 11.45
C SER A 528 -31.08 -11.30 10.61
N SER A 529 -31.48 -11.76 9.42
CA SER A 529 -32.73 -11.48 8.68
C SER A 529 -32.56 -12.09 7.31
#